data_AF-A0A314Z7U5-F1
#
_entry.id   AF-A0A314Z7U5-F1
#
_cell.length_a   1.000
_cell.length_b   1.000
_cell.length_c   1.000
_cell.angle_alpha   90.00
_cell.angle_beta   90.00
_cell.angle_gamma   90.00
#
_symmetry.space_group_name_H-M   'P 1'
#
loop_
_entity.id
_entity.type
_entity.pdbx_description
1 polymer ?
#
loop_
_entity_poly.entity_id
_entity_poly.type
_entity_poly.pdbx_seq_one_letter_code
_entity_poly.pdbx_strand_id
1 'polypeptide(L)'
;MVITPILRLVFSLLSLVDTSEFFEVKNKIVREVIDFVKGHRSLFDHVLREDISEADELVMEQINLVVGILSKVWPYEESDECGFVQGLFGLMHALFSRDWESVSSARSVQSVENKRKSELNSFRLCFSLSSYLYFLVTKKSLRLQISDVPPDYNAAVRLQHPTLSLLGSFLTSVTTALERATEEKSLLLNKIRDINEVSRQEVDEIINMFARQVCMSSSDNIQKRRYIAMVEMCQVVGIRDQLVTLLLPLVEHVLNVFLIHFQDRSLVSDANGSLKAITYGAKSEPGQDISSLCGNLIPTLERLELLSEDKVGHNLKVFRRLVTSLKEMTIQRLGS
;
A
#
# COMPACT_ATOMS: atom_id res chain seq x y z
N MET A 1 9.20 8.17 -26.83
CA MET A 1 9.35 7.69 -25.44
C MET A 1 9.44 6.17 -25.42
N VAL A 2 10.66 5.62 -25.37
CA VAL A 2 10.88 4.16 -25.37
C VAL A 2 11.03 3.61 -23.93
N ILE A 3 11.20 4.49 -22.94
CA ILE A 3 11.46 4.15 -21.54
C ILE A 3 10.31 3.37 -20.91
N THR A 4 9.08 3.90 -20.90
CA THR A 4 7.93 3.24 -20.27
C THR A 4 7.66 1.84 -20.85
N PRO A 5 7.65 1.63 -22.18
CA PRO A 5 7.54 0.29 -22.76
C PRO A 5 8.64 -0.69 -22.31
N ILE A 6 9.89 -0.23 -22.21
CA ILE A 6 11.01 -1.06 -21.72
C ILE A 6 10.80 -1.41 -20.25
N LEU A 7 10.44 -0.44 -19.40
CA LEU A 7 10.17 -0.68 -17.99
C LEU A 7 8.99 -1.66 -17.79
N ARG A 8 7.93 -1.56 -18.60
CA ARG A 8 6.83 -2.54 -18.60
C ARG A 8 7.30 -3.94 -18.97
N LEU A 9 8.17 -4.07 -19.98
CA LEU A 9 8.75 -5.34 -20.38
C LEU A 9 9.58 -5.95 -19.23
N VAL A 10 10.50 -5.18 -18.66
CA VAL A 10 11.35 -5.61 -17.54
C VAL A 10 10.49 -6.00 -16.34
N PHE A 11 9.50 -5.19 -15.99
CA PHE A 11 8.57 -5.48 -14.88
C PHE A 11 7.75 -6.76 -15.13
N SER A 12 7.32 -6.99 -16.37
CA SER A 12 6.57 -8.21 -16.73
C SER A 12 7.42 -9.48 -16.56
N LEU A 13 8.73 -9.42 -16.87
CA LEU A 13 9.64 -10.55 -16.66
C LEU A 13 9.81 -10.90 -15.17
N LEU A 14 9.51 -9.98 -14.25
CA LEU A 14 9.56 -10.23 -12.81
C LEU A 14 8.45 -11.14 -12.30
N SER A 15 7.42 -11.46 -13.10
CA SER A 15 6.48 -12.53 -12.74
C SER A 15 7.18 -13.89 -12.66
N LEU A 16 8.28 -14.08 -13.40
CA LEU A 16 9.06 -15.31 -13.39
C LEU A 16 9.89 -15.47 -12.11
N VAL A 17 10.13 -14.39 -11.37
CA VAL A 17 10.87 -14.41 -10.10
C VAL A 17 10.08 -15.14 -9.02
N ASP A 18 8.76 -14.97 -8.98
CA ASP A 18 7.91 -15.63 -7.98
C ASP A 18 7.70 -17.12 -8.29
N THR A 19 7.80 -17.50 -9.57
CA THR A 19 7.63 -18.91 -10.03
C THR A 19 8.91 -19.73 -9.94
N SER A 20 10.06 -19.09 -9.72
CA SER A 20 11.33 -19.81 -9.58
C SER A 20 11.48 -20.29 -8.13
N GLU A 21 10.91 -21.46 -7.81
CA GLU A 21 11.26 -22.22 -6.59
C GLU A 21 12.75 -22.65 -6.55
N PHE A 22 13.52 -22.30 -7.59
CA PHE A 22 14.87 -22.76 -7.82
C PHE A 22 15.90 -21.67 -7.48
N PHE A 23 16.36 -21.72 -6.23
CA PHE A 23 17.59 -21.12 -5.70
C PHE A 23 17.62 -19.59 -5.53
N GLU A 24 17.44 -19.13 -4.28
CA GLU A 24 17.66 -17.76 -3.78
C GLU A 24 19.05 -17.15 -4.13
N VAL A 25 19.99 -17.92 -4.72
CA VAL A 25 21.34 -17.47 -5.13
C VAL A 25 21.59 -17.60 -6.66
N LYS A 26 20.65 -18.14 -7.44
CA LYS A 26 20.82 -18.40 -8.89
C LYS A 26 19.62 -17.99 -9.76
N ASN A 27 18.77 -17.08 -9.30
CA ASN A 27 17.77 -16.53 -10.21
C ASN A 27 18.47 -15.64 -11.25
N LYS A 28 18.73 -16.22 -12.43
CA LYS A 28 19.36 -15.53 -13.55
C LYS A 28 18.59 -14.27 -13.93
N ILE A 29 17.25 -14.30 -13.84
CA ILE A 29 16.40 -13.15 -14.15
C ILE A 29 16.66 -12.02 -13.15
N VAL A 30 16.72 -12.31 -11.85
CA VAL A 30 17.05 -11.32 -10.83
C VAL A 30 18.40 -10.67 -11.10
N ARG A 31 19.43 -11.47 -11.43
CA ARG A 31 20.77 -10.94 -11.75
C ARG A 31 20.76 -10.04 -12.98
N GLU A 32 20.17 -10.49 -14.08
CA GLU A 32 20.10 -9.70 -15.32
C GLU A 32 19.33 -8.39 -15.12
N VAL A 33 18.27 -8.41 -14.30
CA VAL A 33 17.52 -7.20 -13.97
C VAL A 33 18.34 -6.29 -13.04
N ILE A 34 19.08 -6.82 -12.07
CA ILE A 34 20.01 -6.03 -11.26
C ILE A 34 21.07 -5.36 -12.14
N ASP A 35 21.67 -6.10 -13.07
CA ASP A 35 22.67 -5.57 -14.00
C ASP A 35 22.06 -4.50 -14.91
N PHE A 36 20.83 -4.71 -15.38
CA PHE A 36 20.06 -3.69 -16.11
C PHE A 36 19.85 -2.42 -15.28
N VAL A 37 19.41 -2.55 -14.02
CA VAL A 37 19.18 -1.43 -13.10
C VAL A 37 20.50 -0.67 -12.85
N LYS A 38 21.60 -1.37 -12.56
CA LYS A 38 22.92 -0.78 -12.35
C LYS A 38 23.41 -0.04 -13.61
N GLY A 39 23.21 -0.64 -14.79
CA GLY A 39 23.55 -0.02 -16.08
C GLY A 39 22.73 1.24 -16.41
N HIS A 40 21.54 1.39 -15.82
CA HIS A 40 20.64 2.54 -16.02
C HIS A 40 20.40 3.34 -14.74
N ARG A 41 21.39 3.37 -13.83
CA ARG A 41 21.26 3.99 -12.51
C ARG A 41 20.62 5.38 -12.52
N SER A 42 21.05 6.27 -13.42
CA SER A 42 20.56 7.65 -13.48
C SER A 42 19.07 7.75 -13.74
N LEU A 43 18.48 6.80 -14.48
CA LEU A 43 17.05 6.73 -14.72
C LEU A 43 16.29 6.38 -13.44
N PHE A 44 16.75 5.36 -12.73
CA PHE A 44 16.14 4.91 -11.48
C PHE A 44 16.27 5.98 -10.39
N ASP A 45 17.45 6.59 -10.26
CA ASP A 45 17.70 7.71 -9.34
C ASP A 45 16.81 8.92 -9.64
N HIS A 46 16.57 9.23 -10.91
CA HIS A 46 15.70 10.33 -11.32
C HIS A 46 14.24 10.06 -10.92
N VAL A 47 13.71 8.89 -11.30
CA VAL A 47 12.31 8.52 -11.03
C VAL A 47 12.04 8.39 -9.53
N LEU A 48 12.98 7.89 -8.72
CA LEU A 48 12.83 7.81 -7.26
C LEU A 48 12.77 9.18 -6.57
N ARG A 49 13.22 10.25 -7.22
CA ARG A 49 13.21 11.62 -6.69
C ARG A 49 12.05 12.47 -7.22
N GLU A 50 11.22 11.93 -8.11
CA GLU A 50 10.06 12.64 -8.63
C GLU A 50 9.03 12.89 -7.51
N ASP A 51 8.39 14.05 -7.55
CA ASP A 51 7.34 14.40 -6.60
C ASP A 51 6.04 13.68 -6.98
N ILE A 52 5.61 12.75 -6.11
CA ILE A 52 4.40 11.96 -6.30
C ILE A 52 3.13 12.83 -6.27
N SER A 53 3.18 13.99 -5.61
CA SER A 53 2.03 14.89 -5.49
C SER A 53 1.70 15.63 -6.79
N GLU A 54 2.71 15.85 -7.64
CA GLU A 54 2.58 16.56 -8.92
C GLU A 54 2.65 15.61 -10.14
N ALA A 55 2.83 14.31 -9.92
CA ALA A 55 2.99 13.33 -10.99
C ALA A 55 1.72 13.18 -11.86
N ASP A 56 1.91 13.30 -13.18
CA ASP A 56 0.87 12.95 -14.15
C ASP A 56 0.71 11.42 -14.29
N GLU A 57 -0.24 10.96 -15.13
CA GLU A 57 -0.52 9.52 -15.29
C GLU A 57 0.70 8.72 -15.79
N LEU A 58 1.53 9.31 -16.64
CA LEU A 58 2.69 8.66 -17.26
C LEU A 58 3.89 8.63 -16.31
N VAL A 59 4.12 9.72 -15.58
CA VAL A 59 5.12 9.84 -14.52
C VAL A 59 4.78 8.85 -13.40
N MET A 60 3.52 8.85 -12.94
CA MET A 60 3.07 7.92 -11.90
C MET A 60 3.20 6.45 -12.30
N GLU A 61 2.98 6.13 -13.58
CA GLU A 61 3.24 4.80 -14.10
C GLU A 61 4.73 4.44 -14.06
N GLN A 62 5.62 5.36 -14.45
CA GLN A 62 7.06 5.12 -14.39
C GLN A 62 7.53 4.90 -12.96
N ILE A 63 7.05 5.69 -12.00
CA ILE A 63 7.33 5.50 -10.57
C ILE A 63 6.88 4.11 -10.12
N ASN A 64 5.65 3.71 -10.46
CA ASN A 64 5.13 2.38 -10.13
C ASN A 64 5.99 1.25 -10.72
N LEU A 65 6.44 1.38 -11.97
CA LEU A 65 7.29 0.39 -12.62
C LEU A 65 8.68 0.33 -11.97
N VAL A 66 9.32 1.48 -11.73
CA VAL A 66 10.65 1.57 -11.11
C VAL A 66 10.64 0.99 -9.70
N VAL A 67 9.70 1.43 -8.87
CA VAL A 67 9.57 0.92 -7.50
C VAL A 67 9.17 -0.55 -7.51
N GLY A 68 8.25 -0.97 -8.38
CA GLY A 68 7.88 -2.37 -8.53
C GLY A 68 9.07 -3.26 -8.93
N ILE A 69 9.95 -2.79 -9.82
CA ILE A 69 11.19 -3.47 -10.19
C ILE A 69 12.12 -3.58 -8.99
N LEU A 70 12.44 -2.45 -8.36
CA LEU A 70 13.37 -2.40 -7.23
C LEU A 70 12.88 -3.21 -6.04
N SER A 71 11.59 -3.13 -5.71
CA SER A 71 10.97 -3.88 -4.61
C SER A 71 11.13 -5.39 -4.75
N LYS A 72 11.21 -5.91 -5.98
CA LYS A 72 11.39 -7.34 -6.23
C LYS A 72 12.85 -7.78 -6.31
N VAL A 73 13.71 -7.01 -6.97
CA VAL A 73 15.09 -7.48 -7.26
C VAL A 73 16.13 -6.94 -6.30
N TRP A 74 15.93 -5.73 -5.78
CA TRP A 74 16.90 -5.08 -4.91
C TRP A 74 17.12 -5.78 -3.55
N PRO A 75 16.17 -6.54 -2.98
CA PRO A 75 16.48 -7.35 -1.80
C PRO A 75 17.58 -8.40 -2.01
N TYR A 76 17.86 -8.80 -3.24
CA TYR A 76 18.91 -9.78 -3.55
C TYR A 76 20.28 -9.14 -3.76
N GLU A 77 20.34 -7.81 -3.88
CA GLU A 77 21.59 -7.08 -3.97
C GLU A 77 22.21 -6.91 -2.56
N GLU A 78 23.49 -7.25 -2.42
CA GLU A 78 24.21 -7.14 -1.15
C GLU A 78 24.88 -5.76 -0.98
N SER A 79 25.17 -5.08 -2.10
CA SER A 79 25.81 -3.76 -2.11
C SER A 79 24.79 -2.63 -2.28
N ASP A 80 24.76 -1.68 -1.33
CA ASP A 80 23.93 -0.48 -1.45
C ASP A 80 24.70 0.72 -2.06
N GLU A 81 25.54 0.46 -3.05
CA GLU A 81 26.36 1.50 -3.71
C GLU A 81 25.51 2.48 -4.54
N CYS A 82 24.31 2.06 -4.92
CA CYS A 82 23.41 2.86 -5.73
C CYS A 82 22.51 3.79 -4.90
N GLY A 83 22.33 3.51 -3.60
CA GLY A 83 21.50 4.31 -2.70
C GLY A 83 19.98 4.18 -2.91
N PHE A 84 19.55 3.16 -3.66
CA PHE A 84 18.13 2.92 -3.93
C PHE A 84 17.36 2.53 -2.68
N VAL A 85 18.00 1.88 -1.69
CA VAL A 85 17.37 1.54 -0.41
C VAL A 85 16.89 2.81 0.29
N GLN A 86 17.70 3.87 0.31
CA GLN A 86 17.27 5.15 0.91
C GLN A 86 16.17 5.82 0.09
N GLY A 87 16.22 5.73 -1.24
CA GLY A 87 15.14 6.22 -2.10
C GLY A 87 13.80 5.55 -1.79
N LEU A 88 13.78 4.22 -1.66
CA LEU A 88 12.59 3.46 -1.31
C LEU A 88 12.07 3.83 0.10
N PHE A 89 12.95 3.97 1.09
CA PHE A 89 12.53 4.41 2.43
C PHE A 89 12.02 5.84 2.46
N GLY A 90 12.62 6.75 1.68
CA GLY A 90 12.11 8.11 1.50
C GLY A 90 10.69 8.13 0.94
N LEU A 91 10.42 7.30 -0.08
CA LEU A 91 9.08 7.15 -0.64
C LEU A 91 8.09 6.54 0.37
N MET A 92 8.52 5.58 1.19
CA MET A 92 7.69 5.05 2.28
C MET A 92 7.29 6.16 3.25
N HIS A 93 8.23 6.96 3.74
CA HIS A 93 7.94 8.08 4.63
C HIS A 93 6.94 9.06 4.02
N ALA A 94 7.12 9.42 2.75
CA ALA A 94 6.23 10.34 2.04
C ALA A 94 4.81 9.79 1.86
N LEU A 95 4.67 8.51 1.52
CA LEU A 95 3.37 7.89 1.21
C LEU A 95 2.63 7.38 2.44
N PHE A 96 3.36 6.82 3.41
CA PHE A 96 2.78 6.19 4.60
C PHE A 96 2.28 7.24 5.61
N SER A 97 2.87 8.44 5.59
CA SER A 97 2.41 9.59 6.39
C SER A 97 1.28 10.38 5.73
N ARG A 98 0.91 10.06 4.48
CA ARG A 98 -0.05 10.85 3.71
C ARG A 98 -1.47 10.66 4.23
N ASP A 99 -2.16 11.78 4.46
CA ASP A 99 -3.60 11.75 4.75
C ASP A 99 -4.41 11.52 3.47
N TRP A 100 -4.87 10.30 3.29
CA TRP A 100 -5.68 9.86 2.15
C TRP A 100 -7.15 10.34 2.23
N GLU A 101 -7.61 10.85 3.37
CA GLU A 101 -8.95 11.44 3.51
C GLU A 101 -9.04 12.80 2.80
N SER A 102 -8.03 13.64 2.98
CA SER A 102 -7.92 14.96 2.33
C SER A 102 -7.91 14.88 0.79
N VAL A 103 -7.27 13.83 0.25
CA VAL A 103 -7.21 13.57 -1.19
C VAL A 103 -8.62 13.32 -1.70
N SER A 104 -9.46 12.55 -1.00
CA SER A 104 -10.84 12.22 -1.40
C SER A 104 -11.81 13.42 -1.41
N SER A 105 -11.53 14.48 -0.64
CA SER A 105 -12.39 15.66 -0.49
C SER A 105 -12.00 16.87 -1.35
N ALA A 106 -10.79 16.90 -1.93
CA ALA A 106 -10.37 18.00 -2.78
C ALA A 106 -11.26 18.13 -4.03
N ARG A 107 -11.99 19.24 -4.08
CA ARG A 107 -12.91 19.73 -5.12
C ARG A 107 -12.11 20.27 -6.32
N SER A 108 -11.09 19.53 -6.78
CA SER A 108 -10.26 19.97 -7.90
C SER A 108 -11.00 19.79 -9.22
N VAL A 109 -10.61 20.57 -10.23
CA VAL A 109 -11.15 20.59 -11.60
C VAL A 109 -10.90 19.26 -12.35
N GLN A 110 -10.22 18.29 -11.73
CA GLN A 110 -9.97 16.95 -12.28
C GLN A 110 -11.26 16.09 -12.21
N SER A 111 -11.52 15.29 -13.24
CA SER A 111 -12.63 14.34 -13.22
C SER A 111 -12.52 13.39 -12.02
N VAL A 112 -13.65 13.05 -11.39
CA VAL A 112 -13.73 12.11 -10.25
C VAL A 112 -13.07 10.77 -10.58
N GLU A 113 -13.08 10.37 -11.84
CA GLU A 113 -12.40 9.16 -12.30
C GLU A 113 -10.87 9.25 -12.24
N ASN A 114 -10.27 10.34 -12.70
CA ASN A 114 -8.82 10.53 -12.66
C ASN A 114 -8.29 10.49 -11.23
N LYS A 115 -9.10 11.01 -10.29
CA LYS A 115 -8.85 10.93 -8.86
C LYS A 115 -8.83 9.49 -8.33
N ARG A 116 -9.82 8.66 -8.71
CA ARG A 116 -9.84 7.23 -8.33
C ARG A 116 -8.67 6.45 -8.94
N LYS A 117 -8.29 6.75 -10.19
CA LYS A 117 -7.11 6.15 -10.83
C LYS A 117 -5.80 6.54 -10.12
N SER A 118 -5.66 7.82 -9.76
CA SER A 118 -4.51 8.31 -8.99
C SER A 118 -4.44 7.66 -7.59
N GLU A 119 -5.58 7.51 -6.91
CA GLU A 119 -5.67 6.76 -5.65
C GLU A 119 -5.19 5.31 -5.84
N LEU A 120 -5.71 4.61 -6.85
CA LEU A 120 -5.31 3.23 -7.15
C LEU A 120 -3.81 3.12 -7.43
N ASN A 121 -3.26 4.02 -8.26
CA ASN A 121 -1.83 4.04 -8.57
C ASN A 121 -0.96 4.33 -7.35
N SER A 122 -1.45 5.16 -6.43
CA SER A 122 -0.75 5.43 -5.18
C SER A 122 -0.72 4.22 -4.27
N PHE A 123 -1.85 3.52 -4.12
CA PHE A 123 -1.87 2.29 -3.34
C PHE A 123 -1.09 1.14 -4.00
N ARG A 124 -0.89 1.14 -5.33
CA ARG A 124 0.00 0.17 -6.01
C ARG A 124 1.45 0.39 -5.62
N LEU A 125 1.83 1.66 -5.50
CA LEU A 125 3.15 2.05 -5.01
C LEU A 125 3.34 1.65 -3.55
N CYS A 126 2.36 1.97 -2.69
CA CYS A 126 2.37 1.55 -1.30
C CYS A 126 2.45 0.03 -1.15
N PHE A 127 1.71 -0.73 -1.97
CA PHE A 127 1.80 -2.19 -2.00
C PHE A 127 3.21 -2.67 -2.30
N SER A 128 3.82 -2.17 -3.39
CA SER A 128 5.19 -2.54 -3.77
C SER A 128 6.21 -2.23 -2.67
N LEU A 129 6.05 -1.09 -1.99
CA LEU A 129 6.90 -0.69 -0.88
C LEU A 129 6.68 -1.56 0.37
N SER A 130 5.43 -1.86 0.72
CA SER A 130 5.11 -2.74 1.86
C SER A 130 5.56 -4.18 1.63
N SER A 131 5.45 -4.71 0.40
CA SER A 131 5.98 -6.02 0.06
C SER A 131 7.52 -6.06 0.17
N TYR A 132 8.20 -5.00 -0.27
CA TYR A 132 9.66 -4.86 -0.10
C TYR A 132 10.04 -4.83 1.39
N LEU A 133 9.37 -4.01 2.19
CA LEU A 133 9.61 -3.93 3.62
C LEU A 133 9.35 -5.28 4.31
N TYR A 134 8.26 -5.95 3.97
CA TYR A 134 7.93 -7.28 4.48
C TYR A 134 9.02 -8.31 4.14
N PHE A 135 9.55 -8.29 2.92
CA PHE A 135 10.69 -9.13 2.55
C PHE A 135 11.93 -8.81 3.39
N LEU A 136 12.27 -7.54 3.58
CA LEU A 136 13.43 -7.16 4.39
C LEU A 136 13.28 -7.63 5.84
N VAL A 137 12.09 -7.51 6.43
CA VAL A 137 11.80 -7.95 7.80
C VAL A 137 11.87 -9.47 7.91
N THR A 138 11.30 -10.21 6.95
CA THR A 138 11.23 -11.68 6.99
C THR A 138 12.52 -12.38 6.60
N LYS A 139 13.13 -11.97 5.48
CA LYS A 139 14.25 -12.67 4.84
C LYS A 139 15.61 -12.05 5.16
N LYS A 140 15.65 -10.74 5.43
CA LYS A 140 16.88 -10.03 5.82
C LYS A 140 16.93 -9.67 7.30
N SER A 141 15.92 -10.10 8.07
CA SER A 141 15.81 -9.86 9.51
C SER A 141 15.93 -8.39 9.91
N LEU A 142 15.46 -7.48 9.04
CA LEU A 142 15.41 -6.04 9.35
C LEU A 142 14.53 -5.80 10.58
N ARG A 143 15.03 -5.01 11.53
CA ARG A 143 14.31 -4.61 12.75
C ARG A 143 13.99 -3.13 12.71
N LEU A 144 12.71 -2.82 12.79
CA LEU A 144 12.20 -1.45 12.79
C LEU A 144 12.19 -0.89 14.21
N GLN A 145 12.51 0.40 14.32
CA GLN A 145 12.38 1.15 15.56
C GLN A 145 10.90 1.46 15.84
N ILE A 146 10.55 1.70 17.10
CA ILE A 146 9.16 1.96 17.49
C ILE A 146 8.70 3.34 16.99
N SER A 147 9.52 4.35 17.26
CA SER A 147 9.29 5.75 16.89
C SER A 147 10.62 6.40 16.49
N ASP A 148 10.55 7.54 15.82
CA ASP A 148 11.75 8.30 15.45
C ASP A 148 12.44 8.84 16.70
N VAL A 149 13.74 8.60 16.81
CA VAL A 149 14.59 9.27 17.81
C VAL A 149 14.86 10.69 17.30
N PRO A 150 14.68 11.75 18.12
CA PRO A 150 14.99 13.11 17.70
C PRO A 150 16.44 13.18 17.24
N PRO A 151 16.72 13.78 16.06
CA PRO A 151 18.06 13.81 15.52
C PRO A 151 18.95 14.66 16.42
N ASP A 152 20.07 14.10 16.86
CA ASP A 152 21.18 14.92 17.33
C ASP A 152 21.53 15.93 16.22
N TYR A 153 21.66 17.20 16.59
CA TYR A 153 21.86 18.34 15.67
C TYR A 153 23.06 18.21 14.70
N ASN A 154 23.88 17.16 14.84
CA ASN A 154 25.04 16.85 14.00
C ASN A 154 24.86 15.63 13.06
N ALA A 155 23.73 14.92 13.10
CA ALA A 155 23.46 13.78 12.21
C ALA A 155 22.81 14.26 10.91
N ALA A 156 23.61 14.87 10.05
CA ALA A 156 23.21 15.23 8.68
C ALA A 156 22.54 14.05 7.95
N VAL A 157 21.26 14.18 7.55
CA VAL A 157 20.57 13.46 6.45
C VAL A 157 20.81 11.94 6.40
N ARG A 158 21.05 11.29 7.55
CA ARG A 158 21.37 9.85 7.60
C ARG A 158 20.12 9.02 7.88
N LEU A 159 19.74 8.24 6.87
CA LEU A 159 19.20 6.88 7.00
C LEU A 159 18.02 6.72 7.98
N GLN A 160 16.87 7.31 7.70
CA GLN A 160 15.64 6.96 8.42
C GLN A 160 14.98 5.74 7.79
N HIS A 161 15.13 4.59 8.43
CA HIS A 161 14.29 3.43 8.18
C HIS A 161 12.83 3.75 8.55
N PRO A 162 11.84 3.10 7.93
CA PRO A 162 10.45 3.19 8.39
C PRO A 162 10.32 2.71 9.84
N THR A 163 9.48 3.36 10.63
CA THR A 163 9.22 3.02 12.03
C THR A 163 7.91 2.24 12.17
N LEU A 164 7.75 1.52 13.28
CA LEU A 164 6.49 0.84 13.59
C LEU A 164 5.34 1.84 13.81
N SER A 165 5.60 3.03 14.35
CA SER A 165 4.62 4.10 14.48
C SER A 165 4.13 4.59 13.12
N LEU A 166 5.04 4.82 12.16
CA LEU A 166 4.69 5.14 10.78
C LEU A 166 3.80 4.05 10.17
N LEU A 167 4.19 2.79 10.31
CA LEU A 167 3.39 1.66 9.82
C LEU A 167 2.01 1.59 10.49
N GLY A 168 1.89 1.97 11.77
CA GLY A 168 0.62 2.00 12.50
C GLY A 168 -0.31 3.09 11.98
N SER A 169 0.23 4.29 11.72
CA SER A 169 -0.52 5.38 11.08
C SER A 169 -0.98 4.99 9.67
N PHE A 170 -0.08 4.39 8.89
CA PHE A 170 -0.36 3.89 7.56
C PHE A 170 -1.43 2.80 7.55
N LEU A 171 -1.36 1.83 8.47
CA LEU A 171 -2.37 0.78 8.61
C LEU A 171 -3.76 1.39 8.84
N THR A 172 -3.84 2.42 9.68
CA THR A 172 -5.09 3.17 9.93
C THR A 172 -5.62 3.80 8.65
N SER A 173 -4.78 4.49 7.87
CA SER A 173 -5.18 5.11 6.61
C SER A 173 -5.60 4.08 5.55
N VAL A 174 -4.87 2.97 5.42
CA VAL A 174 -5.22 1.86 4.51
C VAL A 174 -6.54 1.22 4.93
N THR A 175 -6.80 1.10 6.23
CA THR A 175 -8.05 0.56 6.78
C THR A 175 -9.23 1.46 6.43
N THR A 176 -9.10 2.79 6.62
CA THR A 176 -10.12 3.75 6.19
C THR A 176 -10.37 3.68 4.67
N ALA A 177 -9.31 3.54 3.86
CA ALA A 177 -9.45 3.41 2.43
C ALA A 177 -10.17 2.11 2.02
N LEU A 178 -9.88 1.01 2.71
CA LEU A 178 -10.51 -0.29 2.48
C LEU A 178 -12.00 -0.25 2.83
N GLU A 179 -12.36 0.24 4.02
CA GLU A 179 -13.76 0.39 4.45
C GLU A 179 -14.55 1.22 3.42
N ARG A 180 -14.05 2.42 3.10
CA ARG A 180 -14.67 3.31 2.11
C ARG A 180 -14.83 2.64 0.74
N ALA A 181 -13.82 1.92 0.25
CA ALA A 181 -13.89 1.25 -1.03
C ALA A 181 -14.94 0.13 -1.03
N THR A 182 -15.02 -0.66 0.05
CA THR A 182 -16.01 -1.73 0.21
C THR A 182 -17.43 -1.20 0.36
N GLU A 183 -17.61 -0.08 1.07
CA GLU A 183 -18.91 0.57 1.25
C GLU A 183 -19.41 1.15 -0.08
N GLU A 184 -18.60 1.93 -0.79
CA GLU A 184 -18.98 2.50 -2.10
C GLU A 184 -19.28 1.38 -3.10
N LYS A 185 -18.45 0.32 -3.15
CA LYS A 185 -18.71 -0.87 -3.98
C LYS A 185 -20.07 -1.48 -3.66
N SER A 186 -20.34 -1.77 -2.38
CA SER A 186 -21.59 -2.41 -1.94
C SER A 186 -22.82 -1.55 -2.24
N LEU A 187 -22.73 -0.23 -2.01
CA LEU A 187 -23.79 0.73 -2.29
C LEU A 187 -24.14 0.75 -3.78
N LEU A 188 -23.13 0.82 -4.64
CA LEU A 188 -23.32 0.84 -6.09
C LEU A 188 -23.88 -0.49 -6.61
N LEU A 189 -23.40 -1.64 -6.10
CA LEU A 189 -23.94 -2.95 -6.46
C LEU A 189 -25.43 -3.09 -6.09
N ASN A 190 -25.82 -2.60 -4.91
CA ASN A 190 -27.23 -2.56 -4.51
C ASN A 190 -28.05 -1.65 -5.43
N LYS A 191 -27.55 -0.45 -5.77
CA LYS A 191 -28.22 0.45 -6.72
C LYS A 191 -28.34 -0.15 -8.13
N ILE A 192 -27.33 -0.89 -8.60
CA ILE A 192 -27.38 -1.60 -9.88
C ILE A 192 -28.45 -2.69 -9.85
N ARG A 193 -28.52 -3.46 -8.76
CA ARG A 193 -29.53 -4.51 -8.57
C ARG A 193 -30.95 -3.94 -8.59
N ASP A 194 -31.15 -2.81 -7.92
CA ASP A 194 -32.46 -2.18 -7.75
C ASP A 194 -32.67 -1.00 -8.71
N ILE A 195 -31.99 -0.97 -9.86
CA ILE A 195 -32.00 0.16 -10.82
C ILE A 195 -33.41 0.56 -11.29
N ASN A 196 -34.34 -0.39 -11.30
CA ASN A 196 -35.72 -0.14 -11.68
C ASN A 196 -36.51 0.68 -10.65
N GLU A 197 -36.06 0.68 -9.41
CA GLU A 197 -36.61 1.46 -8.29
C GLU A 197 -35.93 2.84 -8.15
N VAL A 198 -34.78 3.04 -8.81
CA VAL A 198 -34.06 4.32 -8.77
C VAL A 198 -34.82 5.39 -9.57
N SER A 199 -35.02 6.54 -8.92
CA SER A 199 -35.72 7.69 -9.49
C SER A 199 -34.96 8.30 -10.69
N ARG A 200 -35.68 8.97 -11.60
CA ARG A 200 -35.02 9.65 -12.74
C ARG A 200 -33.99 10.68 -12.28
N GLN A 201 -34.29 11.40 -11.20
CA GLN A 201 -33.38 12.41 -10.66
C GLN A 201 -32.08 11.77 -10.16
N GLU A 202 -32.17 10.69 -9.38
CA GLU A 202 -30.98 9.98 -8.92
C GLU A 202 -30.18 9.36 -10.07
N VAL A 203 -30.85 8.83 -11.10
CA VAL A 203 -30.18 8.33 -12.31
C VAL A 203 -29.40 9.46 -12.99
N ASP A 204 -29.99 10.65 -13.10
CA ASP A 204 -29.32 11.81 -13.69
C ASP A 204 -28.15 12.31 -12.83
N GLU A 205 -28.28 12.28 -11.50
CA GLU A 205 -27.21 12.61 -10.56
C GLU A 205 -26.03 11.62 -10.67
N ILE A 206 -26.32 10.32 -10.75
CA ILE A 206 -25.32 9.27 -10.98
C ILE A 206 -24.60 9.53 -12.31
N ILE A 207 -25.34 9.73 -13.39
CA ILE A 207 -24.74 10.03 -14.70
C ILE A 207 -23.85 11.28 -14.59
N ASN A 208 -24.33 12.36 -13.99
CA ASN A 208 -23.54 13.60 -13.86
C ASN A 208 -22.28 13.42 -12.97
N MET A 209 -22.34 12.58 -11.94
CA MET A 209 -21.18 12.30 -11.09
C MET A 209 -20.09 11.48 -11.79
N PHE A 210 -20.45 10.64 -12.74
CA PHE A 210 -19.54 9.65 -13.34
C PHE A 210 -19.26 9.88 -14.84
N ALA A 211 -20.06 10.69 -15.52
CA ALA A 211 -20.03 10.79 -16.98
C ALA A 211 -18.70 11.31 -17.52
N ARG A 212 -18.10 10.47 -18.36
CA ARG A 212 -17.07 10.84 -19.34
C ARG A 212 -17.70 11.51 -20.55
N GLN A 213 -18.11 12.79 -20.44
CA GLN A 213 -18.54 13.60 -21.60
C GLN A 213 -19.48 12.87 -22.59
N VAL A 214 -20.33 11.94 -22.12
CA VAL A 214 -21.30 11.27 -22.99
C VAL A 214 -22.35 12.32 -23.33
N CYS A 215 -22.55 12.58 -24.63
CA CYS A 215 -23.54 13.54 -25.12
C CYS A 215 -24.95 13.02 -24.80
N MET A 216 -25.41 13.31 -23.59
CA MET A 216 -26.74 13.01 -23.08
C MET A 216 -27.74 13.99 -23.67
N SER A 217 -28.81 13.49 -24.31
CA SER A 217 -29.95 14.33 -24.62
C SER A 217 -30.87 14.42 -23.40
N SER A 218 -31.42 15.60 -23.13
CA SER A 218 -32.51 15.75 -22.16
C SER A 218 -33.76 14.94 -22.56
N SER A 219 -33.89 14.62 -23.85
CA SER A 219 -34.97 13.82 -24.42
C SER A 219 -34.81 12.30 -24.25
N ASP A 220 -33.70 11.82 -23.68
CA ASP A 220 -33.49 10.39 -23.48
C ASP A 220 -34.55 9.82 -22.52
N ASN A 221 -35.08 8.64 -22.87
CA ASN A 221 -36.06 7.95 -22.04
C ASN A 221 -35.39 7.36 -20.78
N ILE A 222 -36.21 7.03 -19.78
CA ILE A 222 -35.71 6.53 -18.49
C ILE A 222 -34.96 5.21 -18.62
N GLN A 223 -35.35 4.34 -19.56
CA GLN A 223 -34.69 3.05 -19.77
C GLN A 223 -33.26 3.21 -20.30
N LYS A 224 -33.05 4.09 -21.28
CA LYS A 224 -31.72 4.42 -21.82
C LYS A 224 -30.85 5.07 -20.74
N ARG A 225 -31.41 5.99 -19.95
CA ARG A 225 -30.70 6.63 -18.83
C ARG A 225 -30.28 5.63 -17.76
N ARG A 226 -31.17 4.73 -17.35
CA ARG A 226 -30.86 3.64 -16.41
C ARG A 226 -29.73 2.75 -16.94
N TYR A 227 -29.76 2.38 -18.22
CA TYR A 227 -28.69 1.61 -18.83
C TYR A 227 -27.33 2.34 -18.76
N ILE A 228 -27.29 3.62 -19.10
CA ILE A 228 -26.05 4.43 -19.02
C ILE A 228 -25.57 4.50 -17.56
N ALA A 229 -26.46 4.81 -16.62
CA ALA A 229 -26.12 4.84 -15.20
C ALA A 229 -25.57 3.49 -14.70
N MET A 230 -26.14 2.35 -15.12
CA MET A 230 -25.61 1.04 -14.78
C MET A 230 -24.19 0.84 -15.32
N VAL A 231 -23.92 1.21 -16.57
CA VAL A 231 -22.58 1.09 -17.17
C VAL A 231 -21.56 1.93 -16.40
N GLU A 232 -21.89 3.17 -16.06
CA GLU A 232 -21.01 4.05 -15.28
C GLU A 232 -20.79 3.53 -13.85
N MET A 233 -21.84 3.07 -13.17
CA MET A 233 -21.72 2.45 -11.85
C MET A 233 -20.86 1.18 -11.90
N CYS A 234 -21.04 0.32 -12.91
CA CYS A 234 -20.22 -0.89 -13.10
C CYS A 234 -18.74 -0.57 -13.27
N GLN A 235 -18.39 0.50 -14.00
CA GLN A 235 -16.99 0.93 -14.13
C GLN A 235 -16.40 1.34 -12.78
N VAL A 236 -17.15 2.11 -12.00
CA VAL A 236 -16.72 2.56 -10.67
C VAL A 236 -16.58 1.38 -9.71
N VAL A 237 -17.54 0.46 -9.73
CA VAL A 237 -17.48 -0.81 -9.01
C VAL A 237 -16.21 -1.57 -9.37
N GLY A 238 -15.86 -1.67 -10.66
CA GLY A 238 -14.62 -2.33 -11.12
C GLY A 238 -13.35 -1.67 -10.56
N ILE A 239 -13.29 -0.33 -10.55
CA ILE A 239 -12.15 0.40 -9.96
C ILE A 239 -12.07 0.18 -8.45
N ARG A 240 -13.21 0.20 -7.75
CA ARG A 240 -13.27 -0.06 -6.30
C ARG A 240 -12.92 -1.49 -5.95
N ASP A 241 -13.35 -2.44 -6.76
CA ASP A 241 -13.00 -3.85 -6.61
C ASP A 241 -11.49 -4.06 -6.77
N GLN A 242 -10.87 -3.48 -7.82
CA GLN A 242 -9.41 -3.49 -7.97
C GLN A 242 -8.69 -2.87 -6.77
N LEU A 243 -9.22 -1.79 -6.21
CA LEU A 243 -8.67 -1.17 -5.02
C LEU A 243 -8.80 -2.11 -3.80
N VAL A 244 -9.96 -2.75 -3.58
CA VAL A 244 -10.15 -3.73 -2.50
C VAL A 244 -9.18 -4.91 -2.63
N THR A 245 -9.04 -5.49 -3.83
CA THR A 245 -8.11 -6.59 -4.10
C THR A 245 -6.66 -6.20 -3.85
N LEU A 246 -6.30 -4.93 -3.98
CA LEU A 246 -4.96 -4.40 -3.70
C LEU A 246 -4.76 -4.08 -2.21
N LEU A 247 -5.75 -3.47 -1.56
CA LEU A 247 -5.67 -3.03 -0.18
C LEU A 247 -5.67 -4.21 0.80
N LEU A 248 -6.38 -5.30 0.50
CA LEU A 248 -6.45 -6.44 1.42
C LEU A 248 -5.08 -7.10 1.64
N PRO A 249 -4.30 -7.49 0.59
CA PRO A 249 -2.93 -7.99 0.77
C PRO A 249 -1.96 -6.93 1.31
N LEU A 250 -2.18 -5.65 1.02
CA LEU A 250 -1.40 -4.56 1.59
C LEU A 250 -1.53 -4.52 3.12
N VAL A 251 -2.77 -4.60 3.63
CA VAL A 251 -3.03 -4.72 5.07
C VAL A 251 -2.33 -5.96 5.64
N GLU A 252 -2.44 -7.11 4.98
CA GLU A 252 -1.77 -8.34 5.41
C GLU A 252 -0.24 -8.18 5.52
N HIS A 253 0.41 -7.52 4.56
CA HIS A 253 1.85 -7.25 4.65
C HIS A 253 2.20 -6.43 5.90
N VAL A 254 1.46 -5.35 6.16
CA VAL A 254 1.70 -4.49 7.32
C VAL A 254 1.44 -5.23 8.63
N LEU A 255 0.34 -5.99 8.72
CA LEU A 255 0.02 -6.83 9.88
C LEU A 255 1.09 -7.88 10.15
N ASN A 256 1.62 -8.53 9.11
CA ASN A 256 2.69 -9.51 9.26
C ASN A 256 4.00 -8.88 9.73
N VAL A 257 4.33 -7.66 9.28
CA VAL A 257 5.48 -6.91 9.81
C VAL A 257 5.31 -6.69 11.32
N PHE A 258 4.14 -6.24 11.77
CA PHE A 258 3.86 -6.10 13.21
C PHE A 258 3.97 -7.43 13.96
N LEU A 259 3.37 -8.49 13.42
CA LEU A 259 3.37 -9.82 14.03
C LEU A 259 4.79 -10.31 14.30
N ILE A 260 5.69 -10.20 13.32
CA ILE A 260 7.09 -10.61 13.46
C ILE A 260 7.78 -9.82 14.57
N HIS A 261 7.61 -8.49 14.59
CA HIS A 261 8.22 -7.64 15.63
C HIS A 261 7.68 -7.96 17.03
N PHE A 262 6.40 -8.31 17.14
CA PHE A 262 5.78 -8.68 18.41
C PHE A 262 6.15 -10.10 18.85
N GLN A 263 6.41 -11.03 17.94
CA GLN A 263 6.86 -12.37 18.28
C GLN A 263 8.30 -12.38 18.76
N ASP A 264 9.21 -11.72 18.03
CA ASP A 264 10.64 -11.72 18.37
C ASP A 264 10.95 -11.05 19.71
N ARG A 265 10.19 -10.00 20.08
CA ARG A 265 10.34 -9.36 21.38
C ARG A 265 9.79 -10.20 22.54
N SER A 266 8.90 -11.15 22.27
CA SER A 266 8.48 -12.13 23.29
C SER A 266 9.63 -13.08 23.63
N LEU A 267 10.36 -13.53 22.60
CA LEU A 267 11.48 -14.47 22.76
C LEU A 267 12.69 -13.83 23.47
N VAL A 268 12.96 -12.53 23.25
CA VAL A 268 14.06 -11.82 23.93
C VAL A 268 13.77 -11.57 25.41
N SER A 269 12.49 -11.49 25.81
CA SER A 269 12.13 -11.41 27.24
C SER A 269 12.45 -12.71 28.00
N ASP A 270 12.53 -13.84 27.29
CA ASP A 270 12.77 -15.16 27.87
C ASP A 270 14.23 -15.66 27.70
N ALA A 271 15.00 -15.09 26.78
CA ALA A 271 16.35 -15.58 26.44
C ALA A 271 17.45 -14.55 26.72
N ASN A 272 18.13 -14.72 27.86
CA ASN A 272 19.35 -14.02 28.23
C ASN A 272 20.58 -14.56 27.42
N GLY A 273 20.51 -14.53 26.09
CA GLY A 273 21.47 -15.18 25.20
C GLY A 273 21.76 -14.39 23.93
N SER A 274 22.94 -13.77 23.89
CA SER A 274 23.53 -13.02 22.77
C SER A 274 23.39 -13.70 21.39
N LEU A 275 22.57 -13.12 20.50
CA LEU A 275 22.82 -13.15 19.06
C LEU A 275 23.05 -11.71 18.58
N LYS A 276 24.19 -11.48 17.91
CA LYS A 276 24.57 -10.17 17.33
C LYS A 276 23.57 -9.76 16.25
N ALA A 277 22.52 -9.05 16.64
CA ALA A 277 21.70 -8.27 15.73
C ALA A 277 22.49 -7.04 15.27
N ILE A 278 22.34 -6.65 14.00
CA ILE A 278 22.88 -5.39 13.50
C ILE A 278 22.00 -4.28 14.08
N THR A 279 22.40 -3.75 15.23
CA THR A 279 21.71 -2.65 15.91
C THR A 279 22.41 -1.34 15.56
N TYR A 280 21.77 -0.49 14.75
CA TYR A 280 22.14 0.92 14.62
C TYR A 280 21.08 1.76 15.36
N GLY A 281 21.48 2.45 16.43
CA GLY A 281 20.67 3.51 17.06
C GLY A 281 20.29 3.28 18.53
N ALA A 282 20.25 4.39 19.27
CA ALA A 282 20.36 4.52 20.72
C ALA A 282 19.14 4.06 21.56
N LYS A 283 19.40 3.87 22.86
CA LYS A 283 18.44 3.47 23.90
C LYS A 283 17.32 4.54 24.06
N SER A 284 16.10 4.26 23.58
CA SER A 284 14.88 4.91 24.08
C SER A 284 14.33 4.10 25.26
N GLU A 285 13.57 4.72 26.17
CA GLU A 285 12.85 4.01 27.24
C GLU A 285 11.78 3.12 26.60
N PRO A 286 12.01 1.80 26.50
CA PRO A 286 11.27 0.97 25.55
C PRO A 286 9.82 0.69 25.98
N GLY A 287 9.45 0.95 27.23
CA GLY A 287 8.13 0.60 27.78
C GLY A 287 7.00 1.55 27.35
N GLN A 288 7.21 2.87 27.41
CA GLN A 288 6.16 3.86 27.12
C GLN A 288 5.89 4.02 25.61
N ASP A 289 6.91 3.84 24.78
CA ASP A 289 6.78 3.91 23.33
C ASP A 289 5.98 2.72 22.76
N ILE A 290 6.10 1.53 23.38
CA ILE A 290 5.36 0.33 22.95
C ILE A 290 3.89 0.42 23.37
N SER A 291 3.61 0.83 24.61
CA SER A 291 2.23 0.92 25.09
C SER A 291 1.41 1.94 24.30
N SER A 292 2.01 3.09 23.95
CA SER A 292 1.39 4.08 23.07
C SER A 292 1.15 3.55 21.65
N LEU A 293 2.13 2.87 21.04
CA LEU A 293 1.95 2.19 19.75
C LEU A 293 0.81 1.17 19.80
N CYS A 294 0.79 0.30 20.83
CA CYS A 294 -0.23 -0.72 21.01
C CYS A 294 -1.62 -0.09 21.22
N GLY A 295 -1.72 0.96 22.04
CA GLY A 295 -2.95 1.71 22.25
C GLY A 295 -3.51 2.32 20.96
N ASN A 296 -2.64 2.84 20.09
CA ASN A 296 -3.03 3.39 18.79
C ASN A 296 -3.42 2.30 17.77
N LEU A 297 -2.89 1.08 17.91
CA LEU A 297 -3.11 -0.02 16.98
C LEU A 297 -4.46 -0.73 17.21
N ILE A 298 -4.90 -0.86 18.47
CA ILE A 298 -6.12 -1.59 18.85
C ILE A 298 -7.37 -1.14 18.07
N PRO A 299 -7.71 0.16 17.99
CA PRO A 299 -8.91 0.60 17.28
C PRO A 299 -8.90 0.19 15.80
N THR A 300 -7.74 0.22 15.17
CA THR A 300 -7.57 -0.19 13.77
C THR A 300 -7.74 -1.69 13.60
N LEU A 301 -7.23 -2.50 14.53
CA LEU A 301 -7.44 -3.97 14.51
C LEU A 301 -8.90 -4.34 14.73
N GLU A 302 -9.61 -3.63 15.61
CA GLU A 302 -11.05 -3.84 15.84
C GLU A 302 -11.87 -3.54 14.58
N ARG A 303 -11.56 -2.44 13.90
CA ARG A 303 -12.17 -2.10 12.60
C ARG A 303 -11.92 -3.17 11.54
N LEU A 304 -10.68 -3.66 11.42
CA LEU A 304 -10.33 -4.72 10.48
C LEU A 304 -11.03 -6.06 10.78
N GLU A 305 -11.30 -6.36 12.05
CA GLU A 305 -12.05 -7.55 12.47
C GLU A 305 -13.52 -7.50 12.04
N LEU A 306 -14.10 -6.30 11.98
CA LEU A 306 -15.50 -6.05 11.59
C LEU A 306 -15.74 -6.04 10.07
N LEU A 307 -14.69 -6.19 9.26
CA LEU A 307 -14.83 -6.27 7.80
C LEU A 307 -15.74 -7.43 7.39
N SER A 308 -16.63 -7.17 6.45
CA SER A 308 -17.66 -8.12 6.03
C SER A 308 -17.33 -8.79 4.70
N GLU A 309 -17.39 -10.13 4.65
CA GLU A 309 -17.02 -10.91 3.46
C GLU A 309 -17.93 -10.63 2.25
N ASP A 310 -19.22 -10.31 2.49
CA ASP A 310 -20.19 -9.94 1.45
C ASP A 310 -19.83 -8.62 0.76
N LYS A 311 -19.38 -7.61 1.52
CA LYS A 311 -18.96 -6.30 0.98
C LYS A 311 -17.59 -6.38 0.32
N VAL A 312 -16.65 -7.11 0.94
CA VAL A 312 -15.28 -7.26 0.44
C VAL A 312 -15.27 -8.13 -0.82
N GLY A 313 -16.04 -9.21 -0.85
CA GLY A 313 -16.05 -10.19 -1.95
C GLY A 313 -14.90 -11.19 -1.90
N HIS A 314 -14.19 -11.29 -0.76
CA HIS A 314 -13.10 -12.23 -0.52
C HIS A 314 -13.34 -13.01 0.77
N ASN A 315 -12.79 -14.23 0.85
CA ASN A 315 -12.76 -15.00 2.08
C ASN A 315 -11.78 -14.35 3.07
N LEU A 316 -12.25 -14.01 4.27
CA LEU A 316 -11.49 -13.30 5.28
C LEU A 316 -11.03 -14.21 6.42
N LYS A 317 -11.14 -15.54 6.30
CA LYS A 317 -10.81 -16.47 7.40
C LYS A 317 -9.35 -16.36 7.85
N VAL A 318 -8.39 -16.37 6.90
CA VAL A 318 -6.96 -16.25 7.21
C VAL A 318 -6.63 -14.85 7.68
N PHE A 319 -7.18 -13.84 7.00
CA PHE A 319 -7.07 -12.43 7.35
C PHE A 319 -7.50 -12.15 8.79
N ARG A 320 -8.72 -12.58 9.17
CA ARG A 320 -9.26 -12.42 10.53
C ARG A 320 -8.41 -13.13 11.56
N ARG A 321 -7.90 -14.33 11.26
CA ARG A 321 -6.96 -15.02 12.17
C ARG A 321 -5.71 -14.18 12.42
N LEU A 322 -5.12 -13.57 11.39
CA LEU A 322 -3.97 -12.68 11.52
C LEU A 322 -4.31 -11.45 12.39
N VAL A 323 -5.44 -10.80 12.13
CA VAL A 323 -5.92 -9.65 12.90
C VAL A 323 -6.14 -10.02 14.37
N THR A 324 -6.86 -11.11 14.66
CA THR A 324 -7.13 -11.57 16.02
C THR A 324 -5.84 -11.93 16.76
N SER A 325 -4.93 -12.68 16.14
CA SER A 325 -3.63 -13.01 16.75
C SER A 325 -2.82 -11.75 17.08
N LEU A 326 -2.76 -10.78 16.17
CA LEU A 326 -2.05 -9.54 16.44
C LEU A 326 -2.73 -8.71 17.54
N LYS A 327 -4.07 -8.66 17.56
CA LYS A 327 -4.86 -7.97 18.59
C LYS A 327 -4.61 -8.55 19.97
N GLU A 328 -4.62 -9.88 20.11
CA GLU A 328 -4.29 -10.57 21.37
C GLU A 328 -2.88 -10.20 21.86
N MET A 329 -1.87 -10.25 20.98
CA MET A 329 -0.50 -9.85 21.33
C MET A 329 -0.39 -8.36 21.70
N THR A 330 -1.18 -7.50 21.04
CA THR A 330 -1.22 -6.06 21.31
C THR A 330 -1.79 -5.79 22.71
N ILE A 331 -2.86 -6.50 23.09
CA ILE A 331 -3.47 -6.39 24.42
C ILE A 331 -2.53 -6.91 25.51
N GLN A 332 -1.88 -8.06 25.28
CA GLN A 332 -0.88 -8.60 26.22
C GLN A 332 0.25 -7.61 26.49
N ARG A 333 0.72 -6.90 25.45
CA ARG A 333 1.77 -5.88 25.54
C ARG A 333 1.33 -4.57 26.17
N LEU A 334 0.04 -4.30 26.24
CA LEU A 334 -0.52 -3.12 26.94
C LEU A 334 -0.65 -3.37 28.46
N GLY A 335 -0.83 -4.62 28.85
CA GLY A 335 -0.96 -5.04 30.26
C GLY A 335 0.34 -5.50 30.93
N SER A 336 1.48 -5.46 30.22
CA SER A 336 2.82 -5.81 30.73
C SER A 336 3.65 -4.57 31.03
#